data_AF-A0A1J4UWK0-F1
#
_entry.id   AF-A0A1J4UWK0-F1
#
_cell.length_a   1.000
_cell.length_b   1.000
_cell.length_c   1.000
_cell.angle_alpha   90.00
_cell.angle_beta   90.00
_cell.angle_gamma   90.00
#
_symmetry.space_group_name_H-M   'P 1'
#
loop_
_entity.id
_entity.type
_entity.pdbx_description
1 polymer ?
#
loop_
_entity_poly.entity_id
_entity_poly.type
_entity_poly.pdbx_seq_one_letter_code
_entity_poly.pdbx_strand_id
1 'polypeptide(L)'
;MILDAPSFKTLLTPEVALSIVQKEIARRRWPMELSEIRLAYVPYWVFSFDVLAEGPTPSGRAALNAASGELDEFVPQILLKPFKKTKETEEGSEVEPTNVSRSEAEKVAPAKVAATAGIKRDAVAVSALAKYYLPTYYVWVNIPSLGEFKIELDALTGSPNGLEQIPAKEKGWNDSASEALDKMKTPKGWADLAGEAASTAGQGKGPSLLSNKYVVWVGLIVLILVVLFFFNRQGSAVVNCMVGNAYLGAPEYLGLFGDSYLKPAKTLSGQLVVRGSCEYTNKNSNDVTACVRLDVLRDSATIGTNTSCLNVPAGTEVPREKDFEIAFNGSSSVRYRFRSEQTV
;
A
#
# COMPACT_ATOMS: atom_id res chain seq x y z
N MET A 1 17.45 5.76 -33.48
CA MET A 1 16.61 4.98 -34.41
C MET A 1 15.20 5.59 -34.44
N ILE A 2 14.43 5.43 -35.53
CA ILE A 2 13.04 5.92 -35.61
C ILE A 2 12.08 4.76 -35.35
N LEU A 3 11.15 4.95 -34.42
CA LEU A 3 10.14 3.97 -34.04
C LEU A 3 8.89 4.05 -34.95
N ASP A 4 8.24 2.90 -35.17
CA ASP A 4 6.99 2.79 -35.94
C ASP A 4 5.77 3.37 -35.17
N ALA A 5 5.90 3.54 -33.85
CA ALA A 5 4.88 4.11 -32.99
C ALA A 5 5.47 5.18 -32.04
N PRO A 6 4.65 6.08 -31.49
CA PRO A 6 5.13 7.07 -30.53
C PRO A 6 5.71 6.40 -29.27
N SER A 7 6.77 7.01 -28.76
CA SER A 7 7.39 6.76 -27.46
C SER A 7 7.34 8.03 -26.61
N PHE A 8 8.01 8.00 -25.46
CA PHE A 8 8.16 9.12 -24.54
C PHE A 8 9.63 9.49 -24.39
N LYS A 9 9.89 10.79 -24.22
CA LYS A 9 11.23 11.25 -23.84
C LYS A 9 11.53 10.74 -22.42
N THR A 10 12.70 10.13 -22.21
CA THR A 10 13.09 9.68 -20.87
C THR A 10 13.16 10.85 -19.91
N LEU A 11 12.83 10.60 -18.64
CA LEU A 11 12.95 11.60 -17.57
C LEU A 11 14.05 11.24 -16.58
N LEU A 12 14.35 9.95 -16.44
CA LEU A 12 15.39 9.45 -15.55
C LEU A 12 16.68 9.19 -16.30
N THR A 13 17.79 9.62 -15.71
CA THR A 13 19.12 9.22 -16.16
C THR A 13 19.47 7.82 -15.66
N PRO A 14 20.45 7.13 -16.27
CA PRO A 14 20.89 5.81 -15.82
C PRO A 14 21.33 5.80 -14.35
N GLU A 15 22.00 6.86 -13.89
CA GLU A 15 22.49 6.96 -12.50
C GLU A 15 21.33 7.03 -11.50
N VAL A 16 20.28 7.79 -11.83
CA VAL A 16 19.07 7.88 -10.99
C VAL A 16 18.37 6.53 -10.98
N ALA A 17 18.24 5.87 -12.14
CA ALA A 17 17.64 4.54 -12.23
C ALA A 17 18.36 3.52 -11.34
N LEU A 18 19.69 3.47 -11.42
CA LEU A 18 20.52 2.63 -10.56
C LEU A 18 20.32 2.93 -9.08
N SER A 19 20.24 4.20 -8.68
CA SER A 19 20.04 4.58 -7.29
C SER A 19 18.69 4.12 -6.72
N ILE A 20 17.63 4.12 -7.55
CA ILE A 20 16.30 3.63 -7.17
C ILE A 20 16.37 2.11 -6.93
N VAL A 21 16.94 1.37 -7.88
CA VAL A 21 17.08 -0.09 -7.76
C VAL A 21 17.95 -0.47 -6.55
N GLN A 22 19.07 0.22 -6.34
CA GLN A 22 19.92 0.06 -5.16
C GLN A 22 19.15 0.24 -3.86
N LYS A 23 18.34 1.30 -3.77
CA LYS A 23 17.54 1.60 -2.59
C LYS A 23 16.49 0.52 -2.32
N GLU A 24 15.79 0.04 -3.35
CA GLU A 24 14.77 -0.99 -3.17
C GLU A 24 15.35 -2.36 -2.81
N ILE A 25 16.52 -2.74 -3.35
CA ILE A 25 17.19 -3.99 -2.98
C ILE A 25 17.81 -3.89 -1.59
N ALA A 26 18.40 -2.75 -1.23
CA ALA A 26 18.89 -2.50 0.11
C ALA A 26 17.78 -2.63 1.17
N ARG A 27 16.55 -2.17 0.85
CA ARG A 27 15.37 -2.40 1.71
C ARG A 27 15.05 -3.88 1.92
N ARG A 28 15.35 -4.73 0.94
CA ARG A 28 15.22 -6.20 1.01
C ARG A 28 16.42 -6.88 1.68
N ARG A 29 17.44 -6.11 2.09
CA ARG A 29 18.65 -6.54 2.84
C ARG A 29 19.55 -7.53 2.09
N TRP A 30 19.52 -7.53 0.78
CA TRP A 30 20.44 -8.34 -0.02
C TRP A 30 21.73 -7.57 -0.34
N PRO A 31 22.93 -8.15 -0.11
CA PRO A 31 24.13 -7.67 -0.76
C PRO A 31 23.98 -7.93 -2.26
N MET A 32 24.35 -6.96 -3.07
CA MET A 32 24.16 -7.04 -4.51
C MET A 32 25.33 -6.42 -5.26
N GLU A 33 25.56 -6.95 -6.44
CA GLU A 33 26.50 -6.43 -7.42
C GLU A 33 25.71 -6.05 -8.67
N LEU A 34 25.80 -4.78 -9.06
CA LEU A 34 25.20 -4.31 -10.30
C LEU A 34 26.05 -4.82 -11.46
N SER A 35 25.42 -5.56 -12.37
CA SER A 35 26.12 -6.13 -13.52
C SER A 35 26.03 -5.20 -14.73
N GLU A 36 24.81 -4.78 -15.08
CA GLU A 36 24.59 -3.98 -16.28
C GLU A 36 23.30 -3.14 -16.17
N ILE A 37 23.28 -1.98 -16.84
CA ILE A 37 22.08 -1.20 -17.08
C ILE A 37 21.95 -0.92 -18.58
N ARG A 38 20.77 -1.20 -19.14
CA ARG A 38 20.44 -0.87 -20.54
C ARG A 38 19.10 -0.15 -20.61
N LEU A 39 18.99 0.81 -21.51
CA LEU A 39 17.72 1.42 -21.85
C LEU A 39 17.08 0.65 -23.01
N ALA A 40 15.88 0.14 -22.81
CA ALA A 40 15.09 -0.54 -23.83
C ALA A 40 13.77 0.19 -24.06
N TYR A 41 13.32 0.27 -25.32
CA TYR A 41 11.98 0.72 -25.66
C TYR A 41 11.07 -0.49 -25.84
N VAL A 42 10.17 -0.69 -24.88
CA VAL A 42 9.28 -1.85 -24.82
C VAL A 42 7.95 -1.51 -25.50
N PRO A 43 7.51 -2.25 -26.54
CA PRO A 43 6.25 -1.98 -27.22
C PRO A 43 5.05 -2.47 -26.40
N TYR A 44 4.02 -1.63 -26.28
CA TYR A 44 2.73 -1.95 -25.66
C TYR A 44 1.57 -1.63 -26.59
N TRP A 45 0.59 -2.52 -26.64
CA TRP A 45 -0.73 -2.24 -27.19
C TRP A 45 -1.65 -1.74 -26.08
N VAL A 46 -1.92 -0.45 -26.05
CA VAL A 46 -2.84 0.15 -25.08
C VAL A 46 -4.24 0.21 -25.67
N PHE A 47 -5.24 -0.16 -24.89
CA PHE A 47 -6.64 -0.19 -25.31
C PHE A 47 -7.60 0.17 -24.18
N SER A 48 -8.80 0.55 -24.57
CA SER A 48 -9.95 0.63 -23.67
C SER A 48 -10.74 -0.67 -23.77
N PHE A 49 -11.44 -1.04 -22.71
CA PHE A 49 -12.34 -2.19 -22.73
C PHE A 49 -13.63 -1.91 -21.97
N ASP A 50 -14.69 -2.60 -22.38
CA ASP A 50 -16.01 -2.59 -21.75
C ASP A 50 -16.42 -4.02 -21.43
N VAL A 51 -16.95 -4.25 -20.23
CA VAL A 51 -17.48 -5.55 -19.79
C VAL A 51 -19.00 -5.56 -19.96
N LEU A 52 -19.48 -6.34 -20.93
CA LEU A 52 -20.89 -6.52 -21.24
C LEU A 52 -21.55 -7.37 -20.14
N ALA A 53 -22.29 -6.72 -19.25
CA ALA A 53 -23.07 -7.34 -18.19
C ALA A 53 -24.52 -6.86 -18.20
N GLU A 54 -25.45 -7.63 -17.61
CA GLU A 54 -26.84 -7.22 -17.37
C GLU A 54 -26.88 -6.17 -16.26
N GLY A 55 -26.49 -4.92 -16.57
CA GLY A 55 -26.37 -3.84 -15.60
C GLY A 55 -25.38 -2.75 -16.03
N PRO A 56 -24.83 -1.96 -15.08
CA PRO A 56 -23.82 -0.97 -15.40
C PRO A 56 -22.60 -1.66 -16.02
N THR A 57 -22.26 -1.29 -17.25
CA THR A 57 -21.12 -1.82 -18.02
C THR A 57 -19.81 -1.29 -17.44
N PRO A 58 -19.03 -2.10 -16.70
CA PRO A 58 -17.73 -1.66 -16.21
C PRO A 58 -16.80 -1.41 -17.38
N SER A 59 -16.15 -0.25 -17.41
CA SER A 59 -15.19 0.14 -18.46
C SER A 59 -13.82 0.42 -17.86
N GLY A 60 -12.75 0.12 -18.58
CA GLY A 60 -11.38 0.34 -18.13
C GLY A 60 -10.38 0.57 -19.26
N ARG A 61 -9.11 0.71 -18.89
CA ARG A 61 -7.98 0.74 -19.83
C ARG A 61 -6.93 -0.25 -19.36
N ALA A 62 -6.32 -0.96 -20.31
CA ALA A 62 -5.23 -1.88 -20.05
C ALA A 62 -4.19 -1.75 -21.17
N ALA A 63 -3.01 -2.30 -20.93
CA ALA A 63 -1.97 -2.45 -21.94
C ALA A 63 -1.60 -3.92 -22.07
N LEU A 64 -1.28 -4.36 -23.28
CA LEU A 64 -0.70 -5.66 -23.56
C LEU A 64 0.75 -5.44 -23.99
N ASN A 65 1.70 -5.97 -23.24
CA ASN A 65 3.11 -5.97 -23.65
C ASN A 65 3.22 -6.73 -24.98
N ALA A 66 3.66 -6.05 -26.03
CA ALA A 66 3.70 -6.63 -27.37
C ALA A 66 4.91 -7.54 -27.59
N ALA A 67 5.88 -7.55 -26.68
CA ALA A 67 6.99 -8.50 -26.68
C ALA A 67 6.63 -9.81 -25.96
N SER A 68 5.99 -9.73 -24.78
CA SER A 68 5.67 -10.91 -23.95
C SER A 68 4.22 -11.42 -24.07
N GLY A 69 3.27 -10.59 -24.49
CA GLY A 69 1.84 -10.90 -24.46
C GLY A 69 1.21 -10.86 -23.07
N GLU A 70 1.88 -10.26 -22.09
CA GLU A 70 1.36 -10.07 -20.73
C GLU A 70 0.54 -8.78 -20.61
N LEU A 71 -0.48 -8.82 -19.74
CA LEU A 71 -1.36 -7.69 -19.48
C LEU A 71 -0.76 -6.82 -18.38
N ASP A 72 -0.74 -5.51 -18.60
CA ASP A 72 -0.25 -4.50 -17.65
C ASP A 72 -1.32 -3.42 -17.45
N GLU A 73 -1.75 -3.23 -16.20
CA GLU A 73 -2.78 -2.26 -15.82
C GLU A 73 -2.19 -0.88 -15.43
N PHE A 74 -0.88 -0.80 -15.23
CA PHE A 74 -0.18 0.41 -14.82
C PHE A 74 0.19 1.29 -16.01
N VAL A 75 0.60 0.71 -17.13
CA VAL A 75 1.01 1.45 -18.34
C VAL A 75 -0.04 2.47 -18.81
N PRO A 76 -1.35 2.18 -18.84
CA PRO A 76 -2.36 3.19 -19.17
C PRO A 76 -2.36 4.41 -18.24
N GLN A 77 -2.00 4.26 -16.96
CA GLN A 77 -1.94 5.36 -16.01
C GLN A 77 -0.76 6.29 -16.30
N ILE A 78 0.36 5.75 -16.79
CA ILE A 78 1.51 6.53 -17.26
C ILE A 78 1.09 7.42 -18.43
N LEU A 79 0.28 6.90 -19.36
CA LEU A 79 -0.18 7.61 -20.56
C LEU A 79 -1.15 8.76 -20.27
N LEU A 80 -1.77 8.78 -19.09
CA LEU A 80 -2.63 9.90 -18.67
C LEU A 80 -1.81 11.12 -18.26
N LYS A 81 -0.52 10.96 -17.94
CA LYS A 81 0.37 12.06 -17.59
C LYS A 81 0.81 12.82 -18.84
N PRO A 82 1.02 14.15 -18.77
CA PRO A 82 1.33 14.99 -19.91
C PRO A 82 2.82 14.89 -20.33
N PHE A 83 3.31 13.68 -20.61
CA PHE A 83 4.68 13.47 -21.06
C PHE A 83 4.87 13.84 -22.54
N LYS A 84 6.05 14.37 -22.87
CA LYS A 84 6.40 14.71 -24.26
C LYS A 84 6.62 13.44 -25.07
N LYS A 85 5.78 13.25 -26.10
CA LYS A 85 5.88 12.14 -27.04
C LYS A 85 6.99 12.40 -28.06
N THR A 86 7.69 11.34 -28.47
CA THR A 86 8.73 11.37 -29.51
C THR A 86 8.71 10.05 -30.30
N LYS A 87 9.24 10.04 -31.53
CA LYS A 87 9.48 8.78 -32.28
C LYS A 87 10.95 8.37 -32.30
N GLU A 88 11.83 9.21 -31.77
CA GLU A 88 13.26 8.98 -31.76
C GLU A 88 13.67 8.25 -30.48
N THR A 89 14.55 7.27 -30.64
CA THR A 89 15.20 6.58 -29.52
C THR A 89 16.44 7.35 -29.06
N GLU A 90 16.81 7.18 -27.80
CA GLU A 90 18.10 7.65 -27.29
C GLU A 90 19.27 6.82 -27.84
N GLU A 91 20.46 7.41 -27.88
CA GLU A 91 21.67 6.73 -28.34
C GLU A 91 22.03 5.55 -27.42
N GLY A 92 22.45 4.42 -27.99
CA GLY A 92 22.77 3.21 -27.23
C GLY A 92 21.57 2.45 -26.65
N SER A 93 20.34 2.88 -26.95
CA SER A 93 19.13 2.15 -26.52
C SER A 93 18.79 0.97 -27.43
N GLU A 94 18.20 -0.06 -26.84
CA GLU A 94 17.64 -1.22 -27.52
C GLU A 94 16.13 -1.02 -27.77
N VAL A 95 15.58 -1.74 -28.75
CA VAL A 95 14.14 -1.74 -29.00
C VAL A 95 13.66 -3.17 -29.04
N GLU A 96 12.74 -3.50 -28.15
CA GLU A 96 12.19 -4.84 -28.04
C GLU A 96 11.31 -5.16 -29.27
N PRO A 97 11.35 -6.40 -29.76
CA PRO A 97 10.57 -6.79 -30.92
C PRO A 97 9.07 -6.79 -30.57
N THR A 98 8.26 -6.50 -31.60
CA THR A 98 6.81 -6.63 -31.50
C THR A 98 6.41 -8.04 -31.92
N ASN A 99 6.40 -8.96 -30.96
CA ASN A 99 6.06 -10.37 -31.17
C ASN A 99 4.55 -10.59 -31.33
N VAL A 100 3.73 -9.76 -30.67
CA VAL A 100 2.28 -9.77 -30.77
C VAL A 100 1.86 -8.70 -31.77
N SER A 101 1.37 -9.13 -32.93
CA SER A 101 0.84 -8.24 -33.95
C SER A 101 -0.45 -7.53 -33.46
N ARG A 102 -0.84 -6.45 -34.14
CA ARG A 102 -2.11 -5.76 -33.85
C ARG A 102 -3.31 -6.73 -33.90
N SER A 103 -3.36 -7.58 -34.92
CA SER A 103 -4.48 -8.53 -35.12
C SER A 103 -4.54 -9.62 -34.05
N GLU A 104 -3.40 -10.00 -33.50
CA GLU A 104 -3.33 -10.92 -32.37
C GLU A 104 -3.71 -10.23 -31.07
N ALA A 105 -3.25 -9.00 -30.85
CA ALA A 105 -3.63 -8.19 -29.70
C ALA A 105 -5.15 -7.99 -29.62
N GLU A 106 -5.83 -7.73 -30.75
CA GLU A 106 -7.30 -7.64 -30.82
C GLU A 106 -8.01 -8.93 -30.35
N LYS A 107 -7.37 -10.10 -30.51
CA LYS A 107 -7.92 -11.40 -30.09
C LYS A 107 -7.54 -11.77 -28.66
N VAL A 108 -6.30 -11.48 -28.26
CA VAL A 108 -5.69 -11.87 -26.98
C VAL A 108 -6.10 -10.92 -25.85
N ALA A 109 -6.20 -9.62 -26.12
CA ALA A 109 -6.56 -8.62 -25.10
C ALA A 109 -7.91 -8.92 -24.41
N PRO A 110 -9.03 -9.17 -25.13
CA PRO A 110 -10.30 -9.53 -24.49
C PRO A 110 -10.19 -10.79 -23.62
N ALA A 111 -9.42 -11.79 -24.08
CA ALA A 111 -9.24 -13.04 -23.35
C ALA A 111 -8.45 -12.84 -22.04
N LYS A 112 -7.40 -12.02 -22.07
CA LYS A 112 -6.59 -11.68 -20.89
C LYS A 112 -7.41 -10.88 -19.87
N VAL A 113 -8.12 -9.85 -20.31
CA VAL A 113 -9.02 -9.07 -19.43
C VAL A 113 -10.10 -9.96 -18.83
N ALA A 114 -10.73 -10.81 -19.63
CA ALA A 114 -11.75 -11.73 -19.15
C ALA A 114 -11.21 -12.71 -18.09
N ALA A 115 -9.98 -13.23 -18.29
CA ALA A 115 -9.33 -14.11 -17.33
C ALA A 115 -9.04 -13.41 -16.00
N THR A 116 -8.51 -12.18 -16.02
CA THR A 116 -8.25 -11.39 -14.81
C THR A 116 -9.55 -11.07 -14.05
N ALA A 117 -10.63 -10.78 -14.77
CA ALA A 117 -11.93 -10.46 -14.18
C ALA A 117 -12.79 -11.70 -13.83
N GLY A 118 -12.36 -12.91 -14.17
CA GLY A 118 -13.12 -14.14 -13.92
C GLY A 118 -14.42 -14.25 -14.72
N ILE A 119 -14.47 -13.68 -15.93
CA ILE A 119 -15.65 -13.65 -16.81
C ILE A 119 -15.36 -14.35 -18.14
N LYS A 120 -16.40 -14.52 -18.98
CA LYS A 120 -16.24 -15.09 -20.32
C LYS A 120 -15.65 -14.05 -21.29
N ARG A 121 -14.87 -14.52 -22.27
CA ARG A 121 -14.21 -13.67 -23.28
C ARG A 121 -15.19 -12.83 -24.09
N ASP A 122 -16.33 -13.39 -24.46
CA ASP A 122 -17.39 -12.74 -25.23
C ASP A 122 -18.07 -11.59 -24.47
N ALA A 123 -17.92 -11.55 -23.14
CA ALA A 123 -18.36 -10.44 -22.31
C ALA A 123 -17.38 -9.26 -22.30
N VAL A 124 -16.26 -9.30 -23.02
CA VAL A 124 -15.29 -8.19 -23.07
C VAL A 124 -15.18 -7.63 -24.48
N ALA A 125 -15.54 -6.36 -24.64
CA ALA A 125 -15.32 -5.60 -25.86
C ALA A 125 -14.06 -4.75 -25.71
N VAL A 126 -13.11 -4.86 -26.66
CA VAL A 126 -11.90 -4.04 -26.69
C VAL A 126 -12.02 -2.98 -27.78
N SER A 127 -11.62 -1.75 -27.48
CA SER A 127 -11.65 -0.60 -28.39
C SER A 127 -10.39 0.27 -28.25
N ALA A 128 -10.17 1.17 -29.22
CA ALA A 128 -9.08 2.15 -29.20
C ALA A 128 -7.66 1.56 -29.04
N LEU A 129 -7.40 0.40 -29.65
CA LEU A 129 -6.09 -0.26 -29.62
C LEU A 129 -5.02 0.59 -30.34
N ALA A 130 -4.01 1.04 -29.60
CA ALA A 130 -2.92 1.88 -30.10
C ALA A 130 -1.57 1.38 -29.57
N LYS A 131 -0.54 1.42 -30.42
CA LYS A 131 0.83 1.05 -30.03
C LYS A 131 1.56 2.24 -29.41
N TYR A 132 2.27 2.00 -28.33
CA TYR A 132 3.23 2.93 -27.74
C TYR A 132 4.51 2.19 -27.37
N TYR A 133 5.65 2.87 -27.40
CA TYR A 133 6.87 2.37 -26.80
C TYR A 133 7.11 3.06 -25.47
N LEU A 134 7.26 2.28 -24.41
CA LEU A 134 7.64 2.79 -23.09
C LEU A 134 9.15 2.65 -22.92
N PRO A 135 9.90 3.73 -22.62
CA PRO A 135 11.30 3.61 -22.27
C PRO A 135 11.44 2.98 -20.88
N THR A 136 12.22 1.91 -20.79
CA THR A 136 12.39 1.09 -19.59
C THR A 136 13.87 0.78 -19.42
N TYR A 137 14.41 1.04 -18.24
CA TYR A 137 15.75 0.58 -17.89
C TYR A 137 15.67 -0.88 -17.44
N TYR A 138 16.44 -1.75 -18.09
CA TYR A 138 16.73 -3.08 -17.58
C TYR A 138 18.00 -3.00 -16.74
N VAL A 139 17.89 -3.37 -15.48
CA VAL A 139 18.99 -3.41 -14.53
C VAL A 139 19.22 -4.87 -14.13
N TRP A 140 20.37 -5.42 -14.51
CA TRP A 140 20.79 -6.75 -14.12
C TRP A 140 21.52 -6.68 -12.79
N VAL A 141 20.97 -7.37 -11.81
CA VAL A 141 21.50 -7.42 -10.45
C VAL A 141 21.89 -8.84 -10.10
N ASN A 142 23.16 -9.03 -9.76
CA ASN A 142 23.66 -10.30 -9.27
C ASN A 142 23.58 -10.30 -7.74
N ILE A 143 22.81 -11.23 -7.19
CA ILE A 143 22.75 -11.50 -5.76
C ILE A 143 23.52 -12.81 -5.53
N PRO A 144 24.68 -12.81 -4.86
CA PRO A 144 25.60 -13.96 -4.81
C PRO A 144 24.98 -15.30 -4.39
N SER A 145 23.87 -15.28 -3.67
CA SER A 145 23.16 -16.49 -3.19
C SER A 145 21.93 -16.89 -4.02
N LEU A 146 21.43 -15.99 -4.86
CA LEU A 146 20.17 -16.17 -5.59
C LEU A 146 20.37 -16.15 -7.12
N GLY A 147 21.52 -15.64 -7.59
CA GLY A 147 21.84 -15.49 -9.01
C GLY A 147 21.52 -14.10 -9.54
N GLU A 148 21.40 -14.02 -10.86
CA GLU A 148 21.15 -12.78 -11.59
C GLU A 148 19.64 -12.55 -11.79
N PHE A 149 19.19 -11.33 -11.53
CA PHE A 149 17.81 -10.89 -11.71
C PHE A 149 17.77 -9.69 -12.65
N LYS A 150 16.80 -9.70 -13.58
CA LYS A 150 16.47 -8.54 -14.40
C LYS A 150 15.38 -7.72 -13.72
N ILE A 151 15.68 -6.48 -13.35
CA ILE A 151 14.72 -5.53 -12.81
C ILE A 151 14.38 -4.53 -13.90
N GLU A 152 13.08 -4.32 -14.13
CA GLU A 152 12.59 -3.38 -15.13
C GLU A 152 12.16 -2.10 -14.41
N LEU A 153 12.73 -0.95 -14.80
CA LEU A 153 12.42 0.34 -14.21
C LEU A 153 11.84 1.26 -15.27
N ASP A 154 10.61 1.73 -15.09
CA ASP A 154 10.02 2.74 -15.98
C ASP A 154 10.85 4.04 -15.95
N ALA A 155 11.40 4.44 -17.11
CA ALA A 155 12.25 5.62 -17.23
C ALA A 155 11.47 6.95 -17.14
N LEU A 156 10.14 6.90 -17.02
CA LEU A 156 9.27 8.06 -16.82
C LEU A 156 8.90 8.27 -15.35
N THR A 157 8.53 7.20 -14.63
CA THR A 157 8.07 7.31 -13.23
C THR A 157 9.06 6.81 -12.20
N GLY A 158 10.05 6.00 -12.59
CA GLY A 158 10.97 5.35 -11.65
C GLY A 158 10.33 4.24 -10.85
N SER A 159 9.25 3.65 -11.35
CA SER A 159 8.58 2.51 -10.71
C SER A 159 9.27 1.21 -11.14
N PRO A 160 9.85 0.44 -10.20
CA PRO A 160 10.49 -0.83 -10.52
C PRO A 160 9.46 -1.98 -10.57
N ASN A 161 9.68 -2.90 -11.51
CA ASN A 161 8.95 -4.15 -11.71
C ASN A 161 9.94 -5.33 -11.68
N GLY A 162 9.48 -6.52 -11.29
CA GLY A 162 10.33 -7.71 -11.12
C GLY A 162 10.97 -7.85 -9.72
N LEU A 163 10.78 -6.88 -8.82
CA LEU A 163 11.31 -6.95 -7.45
C LEU A 163 10.67 -8.07 -6.62
N GLU A 164 9.44 -8.46 -6.95
CA GLU A 164 8.70 -9.56 -6.35
C GLU A 164 9.36 -10.93 -6.59
N GLN A 165 10.17 -11.06 -7.64
CA GLN A 165 10.93 -12.28 -7.92
C GLN A 165 12.13 -12.45 -6.97
N ILE A 166 12.56 -11.36 -6.32
CA ILE A 166 13.63 -11.39 -5.33
C ILE A 166 12.99 -11.66 -3.96
N PRO A 167 13.13 -12.88 -3.39
CA PRO A 167 12.58 -13.20 -2.08
C PRO A 167 13.13 -12.23 -1.03
N ALA A 168 12.33 -11.88 -0.02
CA ALA A 168 12.88 -11.13 1.11
C ALA A 168 13.92 -12.00 1.82
N LYS A 169 15.08 -11.43 2.18
CA LYS A 169 16.07 -12.16 2.97
C LYS A 169 15.44 -12.55 4.31
N GLU A 170 15.38 -13.85 4.60
CA GLU A 170 15.00 -14.32 5.93
C GLU A 170 15.91 -13.64 6.95
N LYS A 171 15.32 -12.98 7.95
CA LYS A 171 16.10 -12.25 8.93
C LYS A 171 16.94 -13.26 9.71
N GLY A 172 18.26 -13.24 9.48
CA GLY A 172 19.19 -14.05 10.26
C GLY A 172 19.03 -13.73 11.75
N TRP A 173 19.40 -14.67 12.62
CA TRP A 173 19.20 -14.50 14.07
C TRP A 173 19.83 -13.20 14.61
N ASN A 174 20.99 -12.80 14.08
CA ASN A 174 21.65 -11.55 14.45
C ASN A 174 20.89 -10.30 13.98
N ASP A 175 20.33 -10.31 12.77
CA ASP A 175 19.53 -9.20 12.24
C ASP A 175 18.20 -9.09 12.99
N SER A 176 17.57 -10.23 13.28
CA SER A 176 16.36 -10.33 14.10
C SER A 176 16.62 -9.85 15.53
N ALA A 177 17.75 -10.23 16.14
CA ALA A 177 18.11 -9.83 17.50
C ALA A 177 18.48 -8.35 17.58
N SER A 178 19.22 -7.81 16.60
CA SER A 178 19.54 -6.38 16.54
C SER A 178 18.28 -5.54 16.36
N GLU A 179 17.39 -5.95 15.46
CA GLU A 179 16.12 -5.26 15.23
C GLU A 179 15.18 -5.39 16.43
N ALA A 180 15.15 -6.56 17.09
CA ALA A 180 14.41 -6.75 18.33
C ALA A 180 14.99 -5.89 19.47
N LEU A 181 16.31 -5.78 19.58
CA LEU A 181 16.97 -4.90 20.55
C LEU A 181 16.64 -3.43 20.27
N ASP A 182 16.65 -2.99 19.02
CA ASP A 182 16.29 -1.62 18.65
C ASP A 182 14.80 -1.34 18.84
N LYS A 183 13.93 -2.31 18.52
CA LYS A 183 12.49 -2.25 18.83
C LYS A 183 12.27 -2.18 20.35
N MET A 184 13.00 -2.96 21.15
CA MET A 184 12.93 -2.95 22.62
C MET A 184 13.42 -1.64 23.25
N LYS A 185 14.20 -0.81 22.54
CA LYS A 185 14.55 0.54 23.04
C LYS A 185 13.38 1.52 23.01
N THR A 186 12.29 1.21 22.28
CA THR A 186 11.14 2.10 22.13
C THR A 186 9.86 1.45 22.65
N PRO A 187 9.01 2.14 23.43
CA PRO A 187 7.75 1.56 23.92
C PRO A 187 6.83 0.99 22.82
N LYS A 188 6.88 1.59 21.61
CA LYS A 188 6.13 1.11 20.44
C LYS A 188 6.63 -0.24 19.92
N GLY A 189 7.94 -0.47 19.89
CA GLY A 189 8.50 -1.74 19.43
C GLY A 189 8.16 -2.93 20.32
N TRP A 190 7.84 -2.71 21.61
CA TRP A 190 7.31 -3.77 22.48
C TRP A 190 5.91 -4.23 22.07
N ALA A 191 5.05 -3.30 21.66
CA ALA A 191 3.69 -3.62 21.20
C ALA A 191 3.73 -4.45 19.90
N ASP A 192 4.62 -4.08 18.97
CA ASP A 192 4.79 -4.81 17.70
C ASP A 192 5.33 -6.23 17.93
N LEU A 193 6.29 -6.41 18.85
CA LEU A 193 6.84 -7.72 19.21
C LEU A 193 5.80 -8.62 19.90
N ALA A 194 4.92 -8.06 20.74
CA ALA A 194 3.83 -8.81 21.36
C ALA A 194 2.79 -9.30 20.31
N GLY A 195 2.52 -8.49 19.28
CA GLY A 195 1.64 -8.87 18.17
C GLY A 195 2.21 -9.97 17.27
N GLU A 196 3.52 -9.89 16.94
CA GLU A 196 4.20 -10.91 16.13
C GLU A 196 4.28 -12.26 16.86
N ALA A 197 4.52 -12.26 18.18
CA ALA A 197 4.57 -13.48 18.99
C ALA A 197 3.20 -14.18 19.14
N ALA A 198 2.12 -13.40 19.23
CA ALA A 198 0.76 -13.95 19.33
C ALA A 198 0.32 -14.64 18.03
N SER A 199 0.74 -14.14 16.86
CA SER A 199 0.37 -14.72 15.56
C SER A 199 1.15 -16.00 15.22
N THR A 200 2.41 -16.12 15.67
CA THR A 200 3.23 -17.33 15.46
C THR A 200 2.84 -18.49 16.38
N ALA A 201 2.37 -18.21 17.61
CA ALA A 201 1.86 -19.25 18.51
C ALA A 201 0.57 -19.93 17.99
N GLY A 202 -0.16 -19.28 17.07
CA GLY A 202 -1.38 -19.83 16.47
C GLY A 202 -1.15 -20.80 15.29
N GLN A 203 0.02 -20.81 14.67
CA GLN A 203 0.33 -21.66 13.51
C GLN A 203 1.28 -22.81 13.88
N GLY A 204 0.73 -23.85 14.52
CA GLY A 204 1.45 -24.99 15.07
C GLY A 204 2.07 -25.99 14.08
N LYS A 205 2.97 -25.57 13.17
CA LYS A 205 3.79 -26.49 12.35
C LYS A 205 5.22 -25.98 12.17
N GLY A 206 6.07 -26.23 13.16
CA GLY A 206 7.52 -26.00 13.08
C GLY A 206 8.29 -26.83 14.12
N PRO A 207 9.51 -27.29 13.81
CA PRO A 207 10.21 -28.32 14.57
C PRO A 207 10.61 -27.84 15.97
N SER A 208 10.43 -28.76 16.93
CA SER A 208 10.63 -28.65 18.38
C SER A 208 11.83 -27.79 18.86
N LEU A 209 11.67 -26.47 18.86
CA LEU A 209 12.45 -25.52 19.69
C LEU A 209 12.26 -25.79 21.20
N LEU A 210 11.26 -26.59 21.57
CA LEU A 210 10.96 -27.02 22.94
C LEU A 210 11.81 -28.21 23.43
N SER A 211 12.72 -28.78 22.62
CA SER A 211 13.57 -29.91 23.06
C SER A 211 14.73 -29.46 23.96
N ASN A 212 15.16 -28.21 23.83
CA ASN A 212 16.21 -27.66 24.67
C ASN A 212 15.60 -27.07 25.95
N LYS A 213 15.75 -27.81 27.06
CA LYS A 213 15.24 -27.41 28.39
C LYS A 213 15.67 -25.99 28.78
N TYR A 214 16.85 -25.53 28.36
CA TYR A 214 17.31 -24.17 28.64
C TYR A 214 16.49 -23.09 27.92
N VAL A 215 16.14 -23.31 26.65
CA VAL A 215 15.34 -22.37 25.86
C VAL A 215 13.92 -22.26 26.45
N VAL A 216 13.35 -23.38 26.90
CA VAL A 216 12.03 -23.41 27.56
C VAL A 216 12.06 -22.63 28.88
N TRP A 217 13.09 -22.82 29.72
CA TRP A 217 13.21 -22.11 30.99
C TRP A 217 13.43 -20.61 30.83
N VAL A 218 14.30 -20.19 29.89
CA VAL A 218 14.52 -18.77 29.60
C VAL A 218 13.25 -18.14 29.02
N GLY A 219 12.56 -18.83 28.12
CA GLY A 219 11.27 -18.41 27.59
C GLY A 219 10.21 -18.22 28.68
N LEU A 220 10.12 -19.15 29.65
CA LEU A 220 9.20 -19.06 30.78
C LEU A 220 9.52 -17.88 31.72
N ILE A 221 10.79 -17.64 32.02
CA ILE A 221 11.19 -16.50 32.87
C ILE A 221 10.87 -15.18 32.19
N VAL A 222 11.17 -15.05 30.90
CA VAL A 222 10.82 -13.85 30.12
C VAL A 222 9.31 -13.68 30.06
N LEU A 223 8.55 -14.75 29.83
CA LEU A 223 7.09 -14.72 29.85
C LEU A 223 6.55 -14.28 31.22
N ILE A 224 7.07 -14.81 32.33
CA ILE A 224 6.66 -14.42 33.68
C ILE A 224 6.96 -12.94 33.94
N LEU A 225 8.13 -12.45 33.54
CA LEU A 225 8.49 -11.03 33.71
C LEU A 225 7.61 -10.11 32.84
N VAL A 226 7.30 -10.52 31.61
CA VAL A 226 6.38 -9.81 30.72
C VAL A 226 4.97 -9.80 31.32
N VAL A 227 4.47 -10.95 31.77
CA VAL A 227 3.16 -11.06 32.43
C VAL A 227 3.12 -10.19 33.68
N LEU A 228 4.12 -10.24 34.56
CA LEU A 228 4.17 -9.38 35.74
C LEU A 228 4.24 -7.88 35.39
N PHE A 229 4.97 -7.51 34.33
CA PHE A 229 5.05 -6.13 33.86
C PHE A 229 3.70 -5.63 33.30
N PHE A 230 2.98 -6.48 32.54
CA PHE A 230 1.68 -6.12 31.98
C PHE A 230 0.55 -6.18 33.01
N PHE A 231 0.55 -7.14 33.93
CA PHE A 231 -0.43 -7.20 35.03
C PHE A 231 -0.26 -6.05 36.00
N ASN A 232 0.96 -5.55 36.23
CA ASN A 232 1.19 -4.32 37.01
C ASN A 232 0.91 -3.04 36.22
N ARG A 233 0.63 -3.10 34.91
CA ARG A 233 0.17 -1.97 34.08
C ARG A 233 -1.30 -2.07 33.66
N GLN A 234 -2.05 -3.07 34.13
CA GLN A 234 -3.48 -3.20 33.82
C GLN A 234 -4.29 -2.14 34.55
N GLY A 235 -4.43 -1.04 33.83
CA GLY A 235 -4.98 0.18 34.35
C GLY A 235 -4.92 1.32 33.33
N SER A 236 -5.16 1.04 32.05
CA SER A 236 -5.33 2.12 31.08
C SER A 236 -6.82 2.34 30.86
N ALA A 237 -7.26 3.59 31.01
CA ALA A 237 -8.55 4.00 30.51
C ALA A 237 -8.55 3.84 28.98
N VAL A 238 -9.52 3.11 28.45
CA VAL A 238 -9.67 2.91 27.00
C VAL A 238 -10.71 3.89 26.52
N VAL A 239 -10.39 4.67 25.47
CA VAL A 239 -11.34 5.55 24.80
C VAL A 239 -11.29 5.24 23.31
N ASN A 240 -12.42 4.81 22.76
CA ASN A 240 -12.57 4.53 21.34
C ASN A 240 -13.60 5.48 20.74
N CYS A 241 -13.22 6.24 19.72
CA CYS A 241 -14.09 7.23 19.09
C CYS A 241 -14.44 6.83 17.66
N MET A 242 -15.73 6.83 17.34
CA MET A 242 -16.24 6.50 16.01
C MET A 242 -17.06 7.65 15.46
N VAL A 243 -16.92 7.91 14.16
CA VAL A 243 -17.78 8.86 13.45
C VAL A 243 -19.11 8.19 13.15
N GLY A 244 -20.22 8.95 13.26
CA GLY A 244 -21.55 8.42 12.98
C GLY A 244 -21.69 7.98 11.51
N ASN A 245 -22.37 6.86 11.29
CA ASN A 245 -22.54 6.25 9.95
C ASN A 245 -23.12 7.21 8.89
N ALA A 246 -23.93 8.19 9.31
CA ALA A 246 -24.49 9.20 8.40
C ALA A 246 -23.43 10.09 7.72
N TYR A 247 -22.21 10.15 8.28
CA TYR A 247 -21.09 10.95 7.78
C TYR A 247 -20.04 10.10 7.05
N LEU A 248 -20.29 8.80 6.83
CA LEU A 248 -19.38 7.93 6.08
C LEU A 248 -19.84 7.82 4.62
N GLY A 249 -18.91 8.03 3.69
CA GLY A 249 -19.08 7.80 2.26
C GLY A 249 -18.78 6.35 1.87
N ALA A 250 -19.24 5.96 0.68
CA ALA A 250 -18.94 4.63 0.13
C ALA A 250 -17.43 4.48 -0.19
N PRO A 251 -16.86 3.27 -0.13
CA PRO A 251 -15.46 3.03 -0.50
C PRO A 251 -15.12 3.43 -1.95
N GLU A 252 -13.86 3.77 -2.23
CA GLU A 252 -13.41 4.33 -3.52
C GLU A 252 -13.56 3.39 -4.73
N TYR A 253 -13.40 2.08 -4.55
CA TYR A 253 -13.41 1.11 -5.64
C TYR A 253 -14.61 0.17 -5.52
N LEU A 254 -15.58 0.34 -6.43
CA LEU A 254 -16.78 -0.49 -6.57
C LEU A 254 -17.60 -0.67 -5.27
N GLY A 255 -17.41 0.22 -4.28
CA GLY A 255 -18.00 0.08 -2.95
C GLY A 255 -17.45 -1.08 -2.11
N LEU A 256 -16.38 -1.74 -2.55
CA LEU A 256 -15.83 -2.96 -1.95
C LEU A 256 -14.41 -2.79 -1.40
N PHE A 257 -13.62 -1.83 -1.91
CA PHE A 257 -12.23 -1.64 -1.50
C PHE A 257 -11.87 -0.15 -1.34
N GLY A 258 -11.00 0.15 -0.38
CA GLY A 258 -10.47 1.49 -0.07
C GLY A 258 -10.95 2.07 1.27
N ASP A 259 -10.27 3.12 1.74
CA ASP A 259 -10.64 3.82 2.98
C ASP A 259 -11.96 4.56 2.82
N SER A 260 -12.85 4.45 3.82
CA SER A 260 -14.08 5.25 3.88
C SER A 260 -13.73 6.75 3.98
N TYR A 261 -14.29 7.57 3.10
CA TYR A 261 -14.16 9.02 3.19
C TYR A 261 -15.29 9.62 4.03
N LEU A 262 -15.06 10.81 4.59
CA LEU A 262 -16.10 11.55 5.32
C LEU A 262 -16.98 12.35 4.37
N LYS A 263 -18.29 12.30 4.59
CA LYS A 263 -19.33 13.12 3.97
C LYS A 263 -19.91 14.09 5.01
N PRO A 264 -19.26 15.25 5.25
CA PRO A 264 -19.72 16.20 6.25
C PRO A 264 -21.08 16.81 5.89
N ALA A 265 -21.91 17.07 6.89
CA ALA A 265 -23.15 17.83 6.71
C ALA A 265 -22.86 19.33 6.68
N LYS A 266 -23.72 20.12 6.02
CA LYS A 266 -23.64 21.60 6.08
C LYS A 266 -24.58 22.12 7.16
N THR A 267 -24.07 22.99 8.03
CA THR A 267 -24.89 23.76 8.98
C THR A 267 -25.62 24.89 8.26
N LEU A 268 -26.58 25.53 8.93
CA LEU A 268 -27.26 26.73 8.42
C LEU A 268 -26.30 27.91 8.19
N SER A 269 -25.18 27.96 8.93
CA SER A 269 -24.12 28.95 8.77
C SER A 269 -23.14 28.64 7.62
N GLY A 270 -23.34 27.52 6.91
CA GLY A 270 -22.48 27.11 5.80
C GLY A 270 -21.20 26.37 6.21
N GLN A 271 -21.00 26.09 7.50
CA GLN A 271 -19.87 25.29 7.99
C GLN A 271 -20.11 23.80 7.73
N LEU A 272 -19.03 23.06 7.54
CA LEU A 272 -19.06 21.60 7.46
C LEU A 272 -18.98 21.02 8.87
N VAL A 273 -19.84 20.04 9.16
CA VAL A 273 -19.91 19.39 10.47
C VAL A 273 -19.89 17.87 10.35
N VAL A 274 -19.17 17.23 11.26
CA VAL A 274 -19.15 15.77 11.46
C VAL A 274 -19.46 15.47 12.93
N ARG A 275 -20.31 14.48 13.19
CA ARG A 275 -20.66 14.02 14.53
C ARG A 275 -20.33 12.56 14.71
N GLY A 276 -20.07 12.18 15.96
CA GLY A 276 -19.82 10.80 16.35
C GLY A 276 -19.85 10.67 17.86
N SER A 277 -19.40 9.53 18.36
CA SER A 277 -19.37 9.24 19.77
C SER A 277 -18.09 8.53 20.18
N CYS A 278 -17.69 8.75 21.44
CA CYS A 278 -16.57 8.09 22.08
C CYS A 278 -17.08 7.18 23.18
N GLU A 279 -16.77 5.90 23.07
CA GLU A 279 -16.97 4.92 24.14
C GLU A 279 -15.74 4.89 25.04
N TYR A 280 -15.95 4.89 26.35
CA TYR A 280 -14.86 4.84 27.31
C TYR A 280 -15.10 3.89 28.48
N THR A 281 -14.01 3.30 28.98
CA THR A 281 -13.96 2.45 30.17
C THR A 281 -12.71 2.78 30.99
N ASN A 282 -12.78 2.61 32.32
CA ASN A 282 -11.63 2.81 33.20
C ASN A 282 -11.66 1.77 34.32
N LYS A 283 -10.74 0.80 34.23
CA LYS A 283 -10.57 -0.25 35.24
C LYS A 283 -9.63 0.14 36.37
N ASN A 284 -9.12 1.37 36.39
CA ASN A 284 -8.26 1.84 37.46
C ASN A 284 -9.00 2.08 38.76
N SER A 285 -8.22 2.10 39.84
CA SER A 285 -8.63 2.64 41.13
C SER A 285 -8.72 4.17 41.16
N ASN A 286 -8.14 4.86 40.17
CA ASN A 286 -8.05 6.32 40.11
C ASN A 286 -8.79 6.85 38.88
N ASP A 287 -9.36 8.05 39.02
CA ASP A 287 -9.94 8.79 37.89
C ASP A 287 -8.84 9.15 36.88
N VAL A 288 -9.15 9.04 35.59
CA VAL A 288 -8.21 9.35 34.51
C VAL A 288 -8.82 10.40 33.60
N THR A 289 -8.06 11.46 33.28
CA THR A 289 -8.45 12.41 32.23
C THR A 289 -7.93 11.90 30.90
N ALA A 290 -8.84 11.40 30.06
CA ALA A 290 -8.49 11.01 28.69
C ALA A 290 -8.85 12.14 27.73
N CYS A 291 -7.90 12.53 26.88
CA CYS A 291 -8.13 13.47 25.80
C CYS A 291 -8.00 12.76 24.46
N VAL A 292 -9.00 12.95 23.59
CA VAL A 292 -8.92 12.47 22.21
C VAL A 292 -8.84 13.67 21.29
N ARG A 293 -7.77 13.72 20.51
CA ARG A 293 -7.61 14.66 19.41
C ARG A 293 -8.23 14.04 18.17
N LEU A 294 -9.17 14.75 17.58
CA LEU A 294 -9.90 14.36 16.38
C LEU A 294 -9.54 15.33 15.26
N ASP A 295 -8.91 14.80 14.21
CA ASP A 295 -8.47 15.59 13.06
C ASP A 295 -9.26 15.22 11.80
N VAL A 296 -9.63 16.25 11.04
CA VAL A 296 -10.15 16.13 9.68
C VAL A 296 -9.03 16.50 8.72
N LEU A 297 -8.72 15.58 7.80
CA LEU A 297 -7.60 15.69 6.87
C LEU A 297 -8.10 15.93 5.44
N ARG A 298 -7.42 16.82 4.71
CA ARG A 298 -7.52 17.01 3.26
C ARG A 298 -6.12 16.84 2.66
N ASP A 299 -5.93 15.90 1.74
CA ASP A 299 -4.64 15.66 1.08
C ASP A 299 -3.47 15.51 2.09
N SER A 300 -3.74 14.89 3.24
CA SER A 300 -2.84 14.75 4.42
C SER A 300 -2.63 15.99 5.29
N ALA A 301 -3.18 17.16 4.93
CA ALA A 301 -3.16 18.37 5.76
C ALA A 301 -4.36 18.41 6.72
N THR A 302 -4.12 18.73 7.98
CA THR A 302 -5.18 18.94 8.98
C THR A 302 -5.89 20.27 8.73
N ILE A 303 -7.20 20.21 8.50
CA ILE A 303 -8.03 21.40 8.21
C ILE A 303 -9.04 21.72 9.31
N GLY A 304 -9.22 20.78 10.24
CA GLY A 304 -10.05 20.95 11.42
C GLY A 304 -9.57 20.00 12.51
N THR A 305 -9.50 20.51 13.73
CA THR A 305 -9.14 19.74 14.92
C THR A 305 -10.18 19.99 16.00
N ASN A 306 -10.60 18.94 16.69
CA ASN A 306 -11.32 19.05 17.96
C ASN A 306 -10.61 18.17 18.98
N THR A 307 -10.34 18.73 20.16
CA THR A 307 -9.83 17.96 21.30
C THR A 307 -10.96 17.81 22.31
N SER A 308 -11.45 16.59 22.48
CA SER A 308 -12.45 16.27 23.50
C SER A 308 -11.75 15.58 24.66
N CYS A 309 -11.68 16.27 25.80
CA CYS A 309 -11.22 15.69 27.05
C CYS A 309 -12.41 15.23 27.89
N LEU A 310 -12.24 14.11 28.59
CA LEU A 310 -13.24 13.56 29.49
C LEU A 310 -12.55 12.96 30.71
N ASN A 311 -13.08 13.24 31.89
CA ASN A 311 -12.68 12.58 33.12
C ASN A 311 -13.43 11.25 33.19
N VAL A 312 -12.70 10.14 33.11
CA VAL A 312 -13.26 8.80 33.27
C VAL A 312 -13.17 8.38 34.74
N PRO A 313 -14.30 8.20 35.43
CA PRO A 313 -14.29 7.76 36.82
C PRO A 313 -13.63 6.39 36.97
N ALA A 314 -12.91 6.19 38.07
CA ALA A 314 -12.39 4.89 38.49
C ALA A 314 -13.50 3.81 38.51
N GLY A 315 -13.16 2.58 38.15
CA GLY A 315 -14.11 1.45 38.17
C GLY A 315 -15.25 1.52 37.14
N THR A 316 -15.12 2.31 36.08
CA THR A 316 -16.09 2.32 34.96
C THR A 316 -15.89 1.06 34.10
N GLU A 317 -16.53 -0.04 34.51
CA GLU A 317 -16.46 -1.33 33.81
C GLU A 317 -17.41 -1.42 32.60
N VAL A 318 -18.57 -0.78 32.70
CA VAL A 318 -19.56 -0.73 31.62
C VAL A 318 -19.20 0.43 30.68
N PRO A 319 -19.08 0.21 29.36
CA PRO A 319 -18.81 1.26 28.41
C PRO A 319 -19.82 2.40 28.53
N ARG A 320 -19.32 3.63 28.62
CA ARG A 320 -20.14 4.85 28.59
C ARG A 320 -19.83 5.62 27.32
N GLU A 321 -20.84 6.28 26.80
CA GLU A 321 -20.75 7.01 25.54
C GLU A 321 -20.71 8.53 25.79
N LYS A 322 -19.92 9.25 25.00
CA LYS A 322 -19.89 10.72 24.96
C LYS A 322 -19.85 11.19 23.51
N ASP A 323 -20.84 11.98 23.13
CA ASP A 323 -20.92 12.55 21.78
C ASP A 323 -19.86 13.62 21.54
N PHE A 324 -19.44 13.75 20.27
CA PHE A 324 -18.57 14.82 19.81
C PHE A 324 -19.08 15.43 18.50
N GLU A 325 -18.73 16.70 18.27
CA GLU A 325 -19.02 17.44 17.04
C GLU A 325 -17.78 18.20 16.57
N ILE A 326 -17.41 18.07 15.30
CA ILE A 326 -16.28 18.79 14.69
C ILE A 326 -16.83 19.69 13.58
N ALA A 327 -16.73 21.00 13.77
CA ALA A 327 -17.08 21.99 12.78
C ALA A 327 -15.81 22.57 12.12
N PHE A 328 -15.82 22.70 10.79
CA PHE A 328 -14.70 23.25 10.03
C PHE A 328 -15.16 23.96 8.76
N ASN A 329 -14.31 24.84 8.24
CA ASN A 329 -14.55 25.53 6.97
C ASN A 329 -14.01 24.69 5.82
N GLY A 330 -14.79 24.51 4.76
CA GLY A 330 -14.37 23.70 3.62
C GLY A 330 -15.43 23.61 2.52
N SER A 331 -15.19 22.74 1.54
CA SER A 331 -16.14 22.48 0.45
C SER A 331 -16.64 21.05 0.53
N SER A 332 -17.96 20.86 0.39
CA SER A 332 -18.58 19.53 0.31
C SER A 332 -18.17 18.74 -0.95
N SER A 333 -17.51 19.37 -1.92
CA SER A 333 -16.95 18.71 -3.10
C SER A 333 -15.59 18.07 -2.86
N VAL A 334 -14.97 18.30 -1.69
CA VAL A 334 -13.65 17.79 -1.33
C VAL A 334 -13.81 16.55 -0.44
N ARG A 335 -12.90 15.59 -0.60
CA ARG A 335 -12.85 14.39 0.23
C ARG A 335 -12.07 14.66 1.53
N TYR A 336 -12.56 14.09 2.61
CA TYR A 336 -11.97 14.25 3.93
C TYR A 336 -11.73 12.88 4.59
N ARG A 337 -10.69 12.79 5.44
CA ARG A 337 -10.42 11.60 6.26
C ARG A 337 -10.48 11.94 7.74
N PHE A 338 -10.88 10.96 8.56
CA PHE A 338 -10.92 11.07 10.02
C PHE A 338 -9.66 10.43 10.63
N ARG A 339 -9.07 11.08 11.62
CA ARG A 339 -8.02 10.49 12.46
C ARG A 339 -8.32 10.79 13.92
N SER A 340 -8.26 9.78 14.78
CA SER A 340 -8.31 9.92 16.23
C SER A 340 -6.98 9.56 16.85
N GLU A 341 -6.44 10.44 17.69
CA GLU A 341 -5.23 10.20 18.48
C GLU A 341 -5.59 10.32 19.96
N GLN A 342 -5.33 9.26 20.73
CA GLN A 342 -5.63 9.21 22.16
C GLN A 342 -4.40 9.63 22.96
N THR A 343 -4.59 10.58 23.86
CA THR A 343 -3.63 10.95 24.89
C THR A 343 -4.25 10.62 26.24
N VAL A 344 -3.71 9.59 26.90
CA VAL A 344 -4.10 9.14 28.25
C VAL A 344 -3.09 9.61 29.26
#